data_AF-W4LWA8-F1
#
_entry.id   AF-W4LWA8-F1
#
_cell.length_a   1.000
_cell.length_b   1.000
_cell.length_c   1.000
_cell.angle_alpha   90.00
_cell.angle_beta   90.00
_cell.angle_gamma   90.00
#
_symmetry.space_group_name_H-M   'P 1'
#
loop_
_entity.id
_entity.type
_entity.pdbx_description
1 polymer ?
#
loop_
_entity_poly.entity_id
_entity_poly.type
_entity_poly.pdbx_seq_one_letter_code
_entity_poly.pdbx_strand_id
1 'polypeptide(L)'
;MASNATEAALGTYVKDKTPLWRVRQAIVTYTSLIPYIAFSLFPFYIMLITSLKSKQEINNLGKSPFWATGVAIENYKYLATNTRFFDAWMLNTIIVSLAATAISVVIGGLAAYALARLRFRGVEAFGVAVFVSYLVPQSLLFLPMIEIVNFIDDFIPIRDSYFSLILTYPTFLIPFVTWLLMGYFRTIPFEIEECAYVDGASRSRTVISIVIPMAMPGIATAILFAFTLSWNEFLYSLVFIQDELQKNLVGGRGDRTHSGRYLFLGLSDGRVSHRLDPDFNSVRIFHGLFRFRSHRRSDQIEVIVHAHSGSLQSAVEHGTGLEHLSSCVVSDDRTHAEPPTSARALFCRSQCSVWPAS
;
A
#
# COMPACT_ATOMS: atom_id res chain seq x y z
N MET A 1 -72.94 40.53 -9.35
CA MET A 1 -72.94 39.48 -8.29
C MET A 1 -72.17 38.21 -8.68
N ALA A 2 -71.78 37.99 -9.94
CA ALA A 2 -71.09 36.75 -10.35
C ALA A 2 -69.54 36.78 -10.30
N SER A 3 -68.87 37.94 -10.13
CA SER A 3 -67.38 38.00 -10.10
C SER A 3 -66.76 37.70 -8.74
N ASN A 4 -67.49 37.91 -7.63
CA ASN A 4 -66.94 37.73 -6.28
C ASN A 4 -66.89 36.26 -5.84
N ALA A 5 -67.70 35.40 -6.46
CA ALA A 5 -67.75 33.98 -6.11
C ALA A 5 -66.60 33.18 -6.75
N THR A 6 -66.09 33.60 -7.91
CA THR A 6 -64.97 32.95 -8.60
C THR A 6 -63.61 33.31 -7.99
N GLU A 7 -63.41 34.54 -7.51
CA GLU A 7 -62.19 34.90 -6.76
C GLU A 7 -62.13 34.21 -5.38
N ALA A 8 -63.28 34.04 -4.71
CA ALA A 8 -63.35 33.31 -3.44
C ALA A 8 -63.02 31.81 -3.60
N ALA A 9 -63.38 31.21 -4.74
CA ALA A 9 -63.10 29.79 -5.03
C ALA A 9 -61.64 29.54 -5.50
N LEU A 10 -60.99 30.52 -6.15
CA LEU A 10 -59.59 30.44 -6.56
C LEU A 10 -58.60 30.74 -5.43
N GLY A 11 -58.99 31.53 -4.43
CA GLY A 11 -58.14 31.86 -3.27
C GLY A 11 -57.93 30.72 -2.26
N THR A 12 -58.72 29.65 -2.35
CA THR A 12 -58.65 28.48 -1.44
C THR A 12 -57.88 27.28 -2.00
N TYR A 13 -57.51 27.31 -3.28
CA TYR A 13 -56.72 26.25 -3.88
C TYR A 13 -55.22 26.47 -3.63
N VAL A 14 -54.67 25.61 -2.78
CA VAL A 14 -53.24 25.34 -2.57
C VAL A 14 -52.47 26.41 -1.78
N LYS A 15 -52.77 26.47 -0.47
CA LYS A 15 -51.70 26.73 0.51
C LYS A 15 -51.36 25.40 1.17
N ASP A 16 -50.67 24.55 0.41
CA ASP A 16 -50.11 23.29 0.90
C ASP A 16 -49.07 23.63 1.98
N LYS A 17 -49.54 23.77 3.22
CA LYS A 17 -48.65 23.94 4.37
C LYS A 17 -47.87 22.64 4.47
N THR A 18 -46.59 22.68 4.11
CA THR A 18 -45.69 21.55 4.36
C THR A 18 -45.88 21.14 5.82
N PRO A 19 -46.28 19.89 6.08
CA PRO A 19 -46.72 19.54 7.42
C PRO A 19 -45.53 19.66 8.38
N LEU A 20 -45.74 20.29 9.54
CA LEU A 20 -44.68 20.65 10.49
C LEU A 20 -43.78 19.45 10.89
N TRP A 21 -44.30 18.22 10.81
CA TRP A 21 -43.51 17.00 11.05
C TRP A 21 -42.43 16.74 9.97
N ARG A 22 -42.68 17.10 8.70
CA ARG A 22 -41.67 17.00 7.62
C ARG A 22 -40.57 18.03 7.81
N VAL A 23 -40.92 19.26 8.23
CA VAL A 23 -39.93 20.31 8.54
C VAL A 23 -39.08 19.89 9.74
N ARG A 24 -39.70 19.34 10.79
CA ARG A 24 -38.97 18.82 11.96
C ARG A 24 -38.04 17.66 11.60
N GLN A 25 -38.50 16.72 10.77
CA GLN A 25 -37.65 15.63 10.27
C GLN A 25 -36.49 16.14 9.43
N ALA A 26 -36.74 17.09 8.52
CA ALA A 26 -35.68 17.70 7.73
C ALA A 26 -34.64 18.38 8.64
N ILE A 27 -35.07 19.17 9.63
CA ILE A 27 -34.16 19.82 10.57
C ILE A 27 -33.32 18.78 11.33
N VAL A 28 -33.94 17.74 11.91
CA VAL A 28 -33.21 16.68 12.62
C VAL A 28 -32.22 15.95 11.69
N THR A 29 -32.61 15.67 10.45
CA THR A 29 -31.73 15.05 9.46
C THR A 29 -30.57 15.96 9.10
N TYR A 30 -30.83 17.22 8.71
CA TYR A 30 -29.76 18.14 8.30
C TYR A 30 -28.83 18.52 9.47
N THR A 31 -29.37 18.74 10.67
CA THR A 31 -28.58 19.05 11.86
C THR A 31 -27.68 17.88 12.27
N SER A 32 -28.08 16.63 12.02
CA SER A 32 -27.20 15.47 12.25
C SER A 32 -26.24 15.21 11.07
N LEU A 33 -26.66 15.47 9.83
CA LEU A 33 -25.85 15.28 8.63
C LEU A 33 -24.66 16.25 8.52
N ILE A 34 -24.85 17.52 8.88
CA ILE A 34 -23.81 18.56 8.79
C ILE A 34 -22.56 18.22 9.61
N PRO A 35 -22.64 17.93 10.93
CA PRO A 35 -21.46 17.57 11.72
C PRO A 35 -20.84 16.26 11.25
N TYR A 36 -21.65 15.29 10.78
CA TYR A 36 -21.14 14.06 10.18
C TYR A 36 -20.29 14.36 8.92
N ILE A 37 -20.80 15.16 7.99
CA ILE A 37 -20.06 15.58 6.79
C ILE A 37 -18.80 16.35 7.17
N ALA A 38 -18.89 17.29 8.12
CA ALA A 38 -17.74 18.06 8.59
C ALA A 38 -16.63 17.14 9.16
N PHE A 39 -17.01 16.16 9.98
CA PHE A 39 -16.09 15.17 10.53
C PHE A 39 -15.50 14.26 9.43
N SER A 40 -16.31 13.78 8.49
CA SER A 40 -15.84 12.94 7.37
C SER A 40 -14.91 13.68 6.40
N LEU A 41 -15.15 14.97 6.16
CA LEU A 41 -14.32 15.79 5.28
C LEU A 41 -13.07 16.36 5.97
N PHE A 42 -13.02 16.34 7.30
CA PHE A 42 -11.90 16.84 8.08
C PHE A 42 -10.52 16.26 7.67
N PRO A 43 -10.32 14.94 7.50
CA PRO A 43 -9.02 14.42 7.05
C PRO A 43 -8.64 14.88 5.63
N PHE A 44 -9.62 15.04 4.74
CA PHE A 44 -9.39 15.57 3.39
C PHE A 44 -9.01 17.05 3.42
N TYR A 45 -9.61 17.81 4.33
CA TYR A 45 -9.22 19.19 4.60
C TYR A 45 -7.76 19.29 5.06
N ILE A 46 -7.35 18.46 6.03
CA ILE A 46 -5.95 18.42 6.49
C ILE A 46 -5.01 17.99 5.35
N MET A 47 -5.40 17.02 4.54
CA MET A 47 -4.60 16.60 3.38
C MET A 47 -4.40 17.73 2.37
N LEU A 48 -5.46 18.50 2.08
CA LEU A 48 -5.42 19.66 1.19
C LEU A 48 -4.56 20.80 1.76
N ILE A 49 -4.72 21.13 3.05
CA ILE A 49 -3.90 22.16 3.68
C ILE A 49 -2.43 21.74 3.73
N THR A 50 -2.15 20.47 4.02
CA THR A 50 -0.79 19.93 4.08
C THR A 50 -0.12 19.94 2.71
N SER A 51 -0.85 19.67 1.61
CA SER A 51 -0.28 19.72 0.26
C SER A 51 0.10 21.15 -0.16
N LEU A 52 -0.52 22.16 0.43
CA LEU A 52 -0.24 23.59 0.19
C LEU A 52 0.84 24.17 1.12
N LYS A 53 1.38 23.41 2.08
CA LYS A 53 2.45 23.86 2.97
C LYS A 53 3.83 23.64 2.36
N SER A 54 4.76 24.56 2.60
CA SER A 54 6.17 24.36 2.20
C SER A 54 6.84 23.29 3.06
N LYS A 55 7.90 22.66 2.56
CA LYS A 55 8.66 21.63 3.33
C LYS A 55 9.16 22.16 4.68
N GLN A 56 9.55 23.43 4.73
CA GLN A 56 10.01 24.11 5.94
C GLN A 56 8.89 24.30 6.97
N GLU A 57 7.67 24.57 6.51
CA GLU A 57 6.50 24.70 7.37
C GLU A 57 6.03 23.35 7.91
N ILE A 58 6.10 22.28 7.11
CA ILE A 58 5.73 20.92 7.54
C ILE A 58 6.67 20.43 8.65
N ASN A 59 7.97 20.72 8.55
CA ASN A 59 8.97 20.26 9.52
C ASN A 59 9.02 21.11 10.80
N ASN A 60 8.32 22.24 10.87
CA ASN A 60 8.33 23.13 12.02
C ASN A 60 7.16 22.81 12.98
N LEU A 61 7.47 22.13 14.09
CA LEU A 61 6.51 21.74 15.13
C LEU A 61 5.78 22.92 15.80
N GLY A 62 6.30 24.15 15.67
CA GLY A 62 5.68 25.35 16.22
C GLY A 62 4.58 25.97 15.34
N LYS A 63 4.39 25.49 14.11
CA LYS A 63 3.34 25.98 13.22
C LYS A 63 2.05 25.18 13.37
N SER A 64 0.91 25.88 13.28
CA SER A 64 -0.40 25.24 13.42
C SER A 64 -0.63 24.18 12.34
N PRO A 65 -1.11 22.98 12.70
CA PRO A 65 -1.43 21.94 11.73
C PRO A 65 -2.66 22.30 10.88
N PHE A 66 -3.57 23.13 11.39
CA PHE A 66 -4.89 23.34 10.80
C PHE A 66 -4.94 24.36 9.65
N TRP A 67 -3.98 25.29 9.57
CA TRP A 67 -3.94 26.27 8.49
C TRP A 67 -2.54 26.37 7.88
N ALA A 68 -2.48 26.77 6.61
CA ALA A 68 -1.22 27.06 5.93
C ALA A 68 -0.90 28.55 6.07
N THR A 69 0.35 28.88 6.44
CA THR A 69 0.79 30.28 6.52
C THR A 69 1.06 30.92 5.15
N GLY A 70 1.28 30.10 4.12
CA GLY A 70 1.39 30.51 2.73
C GLY A 70 1.00 29.39 1.78
N VAL A 71 0.81 29.71 0.50
CA VAL A 71 0.45 28.73 -0.54
C VAL A 71 1.71 28.30 -1.29
N ALA A 72 2.18 27.09 -1.01
CA ALA A 72 3.36 26.49 -1.64
C ALA A 72 2.97 25.67 -2.88
N ILE A 73 3.03 26.30 -4.06
CA ILE A 73 2.81 25.63 -5.36
C ILE A 73 4.03 24.77 -5.76
N GLU A 74 5.18 24.98 -5.11
CA GLU A 74 6.43 24.25 -5.34
C GLU A 74 6.29 22.73 -5.25
N ASN A 75 5.42 22.22 -4.37
CA ASN A 75 5.17 20.78 -4.23
C ASN A 75 4.58 20.18 -5.51
N TYR A 76 3.63 20.88 -6.12
CA TYR A 76 2.98 20.46 -7.36
C TYR A 76 3.91 20.62 -8.56
N LYS A 77 4.67 21.71 -8.63
CA LYS A 77 5.68 21.90 -9.68
C LYS A 77 6.73 20.80 -9.62
N TYR A 78 7.28 20.54 -8.44
CA TYR A 78 8.23 19.47 -8.21
C TYR A 78 7.65 18.11 -8.62
N LEU A 79 6.40 17.81 -8.25
CA LEU A 79 5.73 16.58 -8.67
C LEU A 79 5.62 16.47 -10.19
N ALA A 80 5.29 17.55 -10.88
CA ALA A 80 5.13 17.56 -12.34
C ALA A 80 6.46 17.50 -13.10
N THR A 81 7.52 18.15 -12.62
CA THR A 81 8.78 18.30 -13.38
C THR A 81 9.90 17.38 -12.93
N ASN A 82 9.94 17.00 -11.66
CA ASN A 82 11.07 16.26 -11.07
C ASN A 82 10.73 14.80 -10.79
N THR A 83 9.58 14.31 -11.25
CA THR A 83 9.10 12.96 -10.93
C THR A 83 8.36 12.38 -12.11
N ARG A 84 8.35 11.04 -12.22
CA ARG A 84 7.63 10.31 -13.27
C ARG A 84 6.14 10.10 -12.96
N PHE A 85 5.55 10.97 -12.14
CA PHE A 85 4.19 10.83 -11.64
C PHE A 85 3.15 10.72 -12.77
N PHE A 86 3.16 11.65 -13.72
CA PHE A 86 2.20 11.68 -14.82
C PHE A 86 2.57 10.69 -15.93
N ASP A 87 3.85 10.58 -16.25
CA ASP A 87 4.34 9.76 -17.37
C ASP A 87 4.22 8.26 -17.11
N ALA A 88 4.54 7.83 -15.89
CA ALA A 88 4.64 6.41 -15.55
C ALA A 88 3.70 6.04 -14.41
N TRP A 89 3.82 6.66 -13.24
CA TRP A 89 3.22 6.10 -12.02
C TRP A 89 1.69 6.05 -12.05
N MET A 90 1.05 7.14 -12.48
CA MET A 90 -0.40 7.23 -12.58
C MET A 90 -0.94 6.30 -13.68
N LEU A 91 -0.29 6.28 -14.84
CA LEU A 91 -0.67 5.44 -15.96
C LEU A 91 -0.52 3.95 -15.63
N ASN A 92 0.61 3.56 -15.03
CA ASN A 92 0.85 2.19 -14.56
C ASN A 92 -0.19 1.77 -13.52
N THR A 93 -0.54 2.63 -12.55
CA THR A 93 -1.60 2.32 -11.58
C THR A 93 -2.95 2.11 -12.26
N ILE A 94 -3.33 2.97 -13.21
CA ILE A 94 -4.59 2.83 -13.95
C ILE A 94 -4.60 1.50 -14.71
N ILE A 95 -3.55 1.20 -15.46
CA ILE A 95 -3.44 -0.03 -16.25
C ILE A 95 -3.50 -1.26 -15.34
N VAL A 96 -2.68 -1.31 -14.28
CA VAL A 96 -2.63 -2.44 -13.35
C VAL A 96 -3.98 -2.64 -12.67
N SER A 97 -4.58 -1.59 -12.15
CA SER A 97 -5.85 -1.66 -11.41
C SER A 97 -7.01 -2.09 -12.32
N LEU A 98 -7.10 -1.54 -13.53
CA LEU A 98 -8.12 -1.92 -14.50
C LEU A 98 -7.95 -3.36 -14.98
N ALA A 99 -6.73 -3.77 -15.35
CA ALA A 99 -6.46 -5.11 -15.83
C ALA A 99 -6.71 -6.17 -14.74
N ALA A 100 -6.18 -5.97 -13.53
CA ALA A 100 -6.40 -6.87 -12.41
C ALA A 100 -7.88 -6.97 -12.03
N THR A 101 -8.60 -5.84 -12.05
CA THR A 101 -10.06 -5.81 -11.79
C THR A 101 -10.83 -6.57 -12.86
N ALA A 102 -10.55 -6.33 -14.13
CA ALA A 102 -11.22 -7.01 -15.24
C ALA A 102 -11.01 -8.54 -15.16
N ILE A 103 -9.76 -8.98 -14.96
CA ILE A 103 -9.42 -10.40 -14.78
C ILE A 103 -10.20 -10.99 -13.61
N SER A 104 -10.20 -10.30 -12.47
CA SER A 104 -10.82 -10.79 -11.23
C SER A 104 -12.34 -10.84 -11.30
N VAL A 105 -12.97 -9.89 -11.99
CA VAL A 105 -14.43 -9.85 -12.18
C VAL A 105 -14.89 -10.92 -13.16
N VAL A 106 -14.14 -11.16 -14.23
CA VAL A 106 -14.46 -12.26 -15.17
C VAL A 106 -14.30 -13.61 -14.48
N ILE A 107 -13.13 -13.88 -13.89
CA ILE A 107 -12.87 -15.20 -13.26
C ILE A 107 -13.74 -15.38 -12.02
N GLY A 108 -13.79 -14.39 -11.13
CA GLY A 108 -14.57 -14.44 -9.91
C GLY A 108 -16.08 -14.45 -10.17
N GLY A 109 -16.56 -13.77 -11.21
CA GLY A 109 -17.95 -13.82 -11.64
C GLY A 109 -18.36 -15.20 -12.15
N LEU A 110 -17.52 -15.86 -12.95
CA LEU A 110 -17.76 -17.24 -13.39
C LEU A 110 -17.75 -18.22 -12.21
N ALA A 111 -16.79 -18.09 -11.30
CA ALA A 111 -16.70 -18.91 -10.09
C ALA A 111 -17.92 -18.69 -9.17
N ALA A 112 -18.34 -17.43 -8.99
CA ALA A 112 -19.49 -17.05 -8.18
C ALA A 112 -20.78 -17.65 -8.75
N TYR A 113 -20.98 -17.58 -10.07
CA TYR A 113 -22.13 -18.19 -10.73
C TYR A 113 -22.14 -19.71 -10.52
N ALA A 114 -20.99 -20.37 -10.72
CA ALA A 114 -20.86 -21.80 -10.50
C ALA A 114 -21.22 -22.20 -9.06
N LEU A 115 -20.73 -21.46 -8.06
CA LEU A 115 -20.99 -21.73 -6.63
C LEU A 115 -22.41 -21.35 -6.18
N ALA A 116 -23.04 -20.39 -6.86
CA ALA A 116 -24.41 -19.96 -6.54
C ALA A 116 -25.47 -20.85 -7.21
N ARG A 117 -25.19 -21.40 -8.40
CA ARG A 117 -26.20 -22.06 -9.25
C ARG A 117 -25.98 -23.54 -9.48
N LEU A 118 -24.73 -24.01 -9.56
CA LEU A 118 -24.47 -25.42 -9.84
C LEU A 118 -24.55 -26.25 -8.56
N ARG A 119 -25.31 -27.34 -8.62
CA ARG A 119 -25.42 -28.30 -7.52
C ARG A 119 -24.43 -29.43 -7.74
N PHE A 120 -23.21 -29.28 -7.24
CA PHE A 120 -22.19 -30.33 -7.20
C PHE A 120 -21.77 -30.65 -5.77
N ARG A 121 -21.18 -31.83 -5.57
CA ARG A 121 -20.82 -32.31 -4.23
C ARG A 121 -19.73 -31.43 -3.62
N GLY A 122 -20.00 -30.83 -2.46
CA GLY A 122 -19.05 -29.98 -1.75
C GLY A 122 -19.14 -28.48 -2.07
N VAL A 123 -20.15 -28.02 -2.83
CA VAL A 123 -20.33 -26.59 -3.19
C VAL A 123 -20.29 -25.65 -1.97
N GLU A 124 -20.87 -26.05 -0.84
CA GLU A 124 -20.84 -25.26 0.39
C GLU A 124 -19.43 -25.15 0.98
N ALA A 125 -18.70 -26.28 1.03
CA ALA A 125 -17.32 -26.30 1.51
C ALA A 125 -16.40 -25.44 0.62
N PHE A 126 -16.57 -25.49 -0.71
CA PHE A 126 -15.85 -24.60 -1.63
C PHE A 126 -16.20 -23.12 -1.42
N GLY A 127 -17.49 -22.79 -1.24
CA GLY A 127 -17.92 -21.43 -0.94
C GLY A 127 -17.31 -20.88 0.35
N VAL A 128 -17.24 -21.70 1.40
CA VAL A 128 -16.55 -21.36 2.65
C VAL A 128 -15.05 -21.24 2.45
N ALA A 129 -14.42 -22.16 1.72
CA ALA A 129 -12.98 -22.13 1.45
C ALA A 129 -12.56 -20.85 0.70
N VAL A 130 -13.34 -20.41 -0.30
CA VAL A 130 -13.10 -19.14 -1.00
C VAL A 130 -13.15 -17.96 -0.03
N PHE A 131 -14.13 -17.93 0.86
CA PHE A 131 -14.24 -16.88 1.87
C PHE A 131 -13.06 -16.90 2.86
N VAL A 132 -12.68 -18.08 3.36
CA VAL A 132 -11.55 -18.22 4.29
C VAL A 132 -10.23 -17.82 3.63
N SER A 133 -10.02 -18.16 2.35
CA SER A 133 -8.85 -17.73 1.60
C SER A 133 -8.72 -16.21 1.50
N TYR A 134 -9.84 -15.49 1.40
CA TYR A 134 -9.84 -14.02 1.43
C TYR A 134 -9.45 -13.44 2.80
N LEU A 135 -9.77 -14.14 3.89
CA LEU A 135 -9.41 -13.70 5.25
C LEU A 135 -7.91 -13.79 5.54
N VAL A 136 -7.16 -14.51 4.69
CA VAL A 136 -5.70 -14.57 4.82
C VAL A 136 -5.14 -13.17 4.58
N PRO A 137 -4.43 -12.58 5.55
CA PRO A 137 -3.90 -11.24 5.38
C PRO A 137 -2.84 -11.24 4.28
N GLN A 138 -2.98 -10.32 3.33
CA GLN A 138 -2.07 -10.19 2.19
C GLN A 138 -0.60 -9.99 2.58
N SER A 139 -0.35 -9.41 3.76
CA SER A 139 0.99 -9.25 4.32
C SER A 139 1.67 -10.56 4.73
N LEU A 140 0.96 -11.69 4.77
CA LEU A 140 1.57 -13.02 4.94
C LEU A 140 1.88 -13.69 3.61
N LEU A 141 1.09 -13.37 2.58
CA LEU A 141 1.24 -13.96 1.24
C LEU A 141 2.38 -13.31 0.44
N PHE A 142 2.94 -12.19 0.89
CA PHE A 142 3.98 -11.50 0.11
C PHE A 142 5.24 -12.35 -0.08
N LEU A 143 5.75 -13.04 0.95
CA LEU A 143 6.96 -13.88 0.85
C LEU A 143 6.80 -15.01 -0.18
N PRO A 144 5.78 -15.89 -0.09
CA PRO A 144 5.61 -16.95 -1.08
C PRO A 144 5.33 -16.40 -2.48
N MET A 145 4.70 -15.23 -2.61
CA MET A 145 4.49 -14.62 -3.91
C MET A 145 5.80 -14.15 -4.56
N ILE A 146 6.81 -13.73 -3.80
CA ILE A 146 8.15 -13.43 -4.37
C ILE A 146 8.72 -14.67 -5.05
N GLU A 147 8.66 -15.83 -4.39
CA GLU A 147 9.18 -17.08 -4.95
C GLU A 147 8.43 -17.50 -6.21
N ILE A 148 7.10 -17.33 -6.24
CA ILE A 148 6.29 -17.61 -7.43
C ILE A 148 6.64 -16.66 -8.57
N VAL A 149 6.80 -15.36 -8.29
CA VAL A 149 7.19 -14.39 -9.32
C VAL A 149 8.59 -14.71 -9.86
N ASN A 150 9.56 -15.04 -8.99
CA ASN A 150 10.90 -15.45 -9.42
C ASN A 150 10.85 -16.74 -10.27
N PHE A 151 10.05 -17.72 -9.87
CA PHE A 151 9.88 -18.96 -10.64
C PHE A 151 9.28 -18.71 -12.03
N ILE A 152 8.33 -17.78 -12.14
CA ILE A 152 7.74 -17.43 -13.45
C ILE A 152 8.73 -16.60 -14.27
N ASP A 153 9.54 -15.76 -13.62
CA ASP A 153 10.58 -14.94 -14.26
C ASP A 153 11.60 -15.78 -15.04
N ASP A 154 11.91 -16.98 -14.56
CA ASP A 154 12.79 -17.95 -15.24
C ASP A 154 12.27 -18.37 -16.64
N PHE A 155 10.95 -18.27 -16.87
CA PHE A 155 10.33 -18.61 -18.16
C PHE A 155 9.93 -17.37 -18.98
N ILE A 156 9.41 -16.34 -18.31
CA ILE A 156 8.91 -15.12 -18.90
C ILE A 156 9.44 -13.97 -18.05
N PRO A 157 10.23 -13.03 -18.59
CA PRO A 157 10.75 -11.92 -17.81
C PRO A 157 9.60 -11.02 -17.34
N ILE A 158 9.21 -11.16 -16.07
CA ILE A 158 8.11 -10.43 -15.42
C ILE A 158 8.57 -9.67 -14.18
N ARG A 159 9.74 -10.00 -13.64
CA ARG A 159 10.35 -9.31 -12.52
C ARG A 159 10.63 -7.86 -12.90
N ASP A 160 10.48 -6.97 -11.93
CA ASP A 160 10.67 -5.53 -12.12
C ASP A 160 9.76 -4.91 -13.20
N SER A 161 8.60 -5.52 -13.45
CA SER A 161 7.61 -5.01 -14.38
C SER A 161 6.23 -4.91 -13.73
N TYR A 162 5.42 -3.93 -14.14
CA TYR A 162 4.03 -3.81 -13.70
C TYR A 162 3.18 -5.03 -14.10
N PHE A 163 3.63 -5.83 -15.07
CA PHE A 163 3.00 -7.12 -15.41
C PHE A 163 2.98 -8.10 -14.23
N SER A 164 4.02 -8.09 -13.38
CA SER A 164 4.03 -8.92 -12.15
C SER A 164 2.85 -8.58 -11.22
N LEU A 165 2.45 -7.32 -11.16
CA LEU A 165 1.32 -6.86 -10.35
C LEU A 165 -0.01 -7.29 -10.97
N ILE A 166 -0.16 -7.17 -12.30
CA ILE A 166 -1.36 -7.63 -13.02
C ILE A 166 -1.61 -9.13 -12.77
N LEU A 167 -0.55 -9.93 -12.69
CA LEU A 167 -0.64 -11.36 -12.44
C LEU A 167 -0.91 -11.68 -10.96
N THR A 168 -0.30 -10.93 -10.04
CA THR A 168 -0.38 -11.23 -8.60
C THR A 168 -1.68 -10.72 -7.98
N TYR A 169 -2.17 -9.54 -8.38
CA TYR A 169 -3.36 -8.93 -7.76
C TYR A 169 -4.62 -9.80 -7.82
N PRO A 170 -4.92 -10.51 -8.93
CA PRO A 170 -6.04 -11.44 -8.98
C PRO A 170 -6.05 -12.50 -7.87
N THR A 171 -4.90 -12.87 -7.29
CA THR A 171 -4.83 -13.90 -6.24
C THR A 171 -5.66 -13.56 -5.00
N PHE A 172 -5.74 -12.28 -4.62
CA PHE A 172 -6.56 -11.82 -3.49
C PHE A 172 -7.88 -11.18 -3.94
N LEU A 173 -7.94 -10.63 -5.15
CA LEU A 173 -9.17 -10.03 -5.70
C LEU A 173 -10.20 -11.09 -6.12
N ILE A 174 -9.77 -12.20 -6.71
CA ILE A 174 -10.69 -13.27 -7.17
C ILE A 174 -11.50 -13.83 -5.99
N PRO A 175 -10.91 -14.22 -4.84
CA PRO A 175 -11.68 -14.70 -3.70
C PRO A 175 -12.72 -13.69 -3.21
N PHE A 176 -12.34 -12.41 -3.10
CA PHE A 176 -13.23 -11.34 -2.69
C PHE A 176 -14.41 -11.15 -3.65
N VAL A 177 -14.11 -11.01 -4.96
CA VAL A 177 -15.14 -10.81 -5.99
C VAL A 177 -16.05 -12.03 -6.10
N THR A 178 -15.49 -13.23 -6.01
CA THR A 178 -16.25 -14.49 -6.03
C THR A 178 -17.24 -14.53 -4.88
N TRP A 179 -16.79 -14.23 -3.66
CA TRP A 179 -17.65 -14.24 -2.48
C TRP A 179 -18.76 -13.19 -2.57
N LEU A 180 -18.42 -11.96 -2.97
CA LEU A 180 -19.37 -10.86 -3.11
C LEU A 180 -20.44 -11.18 -4.17
N LEU A 181 -20.02 -11.60 -5.37
CA LEU A 181 -20.94 -11.92 -6.46
C LEU A 181 -21.73 -13.20 -6.17
N MET A 182 -21.19 -14.17 -5.43
CA MET A 182 -21.94 -15.35 -5.01
C MET A 182 -23.11 -14.94 -4.10
N GLY A 183 -22.88 -14.02 -3.16
CA GLY A 183 -23.93 -13.44 -2.32
C GLY A 183 -25.01 -12.76 -3.16
N TYR A 184 -24.62 -12.00 -4.17
CA TYR A 184 -25.55 -11.32 -5.08
C TYR A 184 -26.33 -12.29 -5.97
N PHE A 185 -25.66 -13.24 -6.65
CA PHE A 185 -26.34 -14.17 -7.54
C PHE A 185 -27.38 -15.01 -6.81
N ARG A 186 -27.16 -15.35 -5.52
CA ARG A 186 -28.14 -16.06 -4.70
C ARG A 186 -29.44 -15.28 -4.46
N THR A 187 -29.44 -13.95 -4.58
CA THR A 187 -30.67 -13.16 -4.43
C THR A 187 -31.53 -13.16 -5.69
N ILE A 188 -30.98 -13.55 -6.84
CA ILE A 188 -31.74 -13.65 -8.09
C ILE A 188 -32.57 -14.95 -8.03
N PRO A 189 -33.90 -14.89 -8.24
CA PRO A 189 -34.78 -16.06 -8.20
C PRO A 189 -34.40 -17.11 -9.27
N PHE A 190 -34.49 -18.40 -8.92
CA PHE A 190 -34.16 -19.52 -9.81
C PHE A 190 -35.18 -19.67 -10.95
N GLU A 191 -36.41 -19.24 -10.69
CA GLU A 191 -37.56 -19.35 -11.58
C GLU A 191 -37.31 -18.66 -12.93
N ILE A 192 -36.54 -17.57 -12.94
CA ILE A 192 -36.20 -16.82 -14.17
C ILE A 192 -35.33 -17.68 -15.11
N GLU A 193 -34.39 -18.44 -14.56
CA GLU A 193 -33.53 -19.32 -15.35
C GLU A 193 -34.31 -20.54 -15.84
N GLU A 194 -35.22 -21.07 -15.02
CA GLU A 194 -36.11 -22.17 -15.42
C GLU A 194 -37.01 -21.78 -16.60
N CYS A 195 -37.59 -20.57 -16.58
CA CYS A 195 -38.34 -20.04 -17.73
C CYS A 195 -37.47 -19.97 -18.99
N ALA A 196 -36.23 -19.49 -18.88
CA ALA A 196 -35.31 -19.43 -20.02
C ALA A 196 -34.98 -20.83 -20.58
N TYR A 197 -34.86 -21.86 -19.73
CA TYR A 197 -34.66 -23.24 -20.17
C TYR A 197 -35.90 -23.82 -20.86
N VAL A 198 -37.10 -23.48 -20.39
CA VAL A 198 -38.36 -23.84 -21.06
C VAL A 198 -38.44 -23.20 -22.45
N ASP A 199 -37.94 -21.98 -22.61
CA ASP A 199 -37.81 -21.28 -23.90
C ASP A 199 -36.67 -21.83 -24.79
N GLY A 200 -35.98 -22.89 -24.36
CA GLY A 200 -34.91 -23.55 -25.11
C GLY A 200 -33.57 -22.80 -25.11
N ALA A 201 -33.37 -21.83 -24.21
CA ALA A 201 -32.09 -21.15 -24.09
C ALA A 201 -31.02 -22.09 -23.50
N SER A 202 -29.80 -22.05 -24.06
CA SER A 202 -28.66 -22.73 -23.45
C SER A 202 -28.25 -22.06 -22.14
N ARG A 203 -27.54 -22.78 -21.26
CA ARG A 203 -27.02 -22.21 -19.99
C ARG A 203 -26.14 -21.00 -20.22
N SER A 204 -25.18 -21.08 -21.13
CA SER A 204 -24.27 -19.95 -21.43
C SER A 204 -25.04 -18.72 -21.92
N ARG A 205 -26.05 -18.91 -22.77
CA ARG A 205 -26.93 -17.83 -23.23
C ARG A 205 -27.75 -17.26 -22.07
N THR A 206 -28.29 -18.11 -21.20
CA THR A 206 -29.04 -17.67 -20.00
C THR A 206 -28.17 -16.82 -19.09
N VAL A 207 -26.93 -17.23 -18.83
CA VAL A 207 -25.99 -16.44 -18.01
C VAL A 207 -25.72 -15.07 -18.64
N ILE A 208 -25.31 -15.06 -19.92
CA ILE A 208 -24.86 -13.83 -20.57
C ILE A 208 -26.02 -12.87 -20.85
N SER A 209 -27.16 -13.38 -21.29
CA SER A 209 -28.28 -12.54 -21.75
C SER A 209 -29.29 -12.20 -20.66
N ILE A 210 -29.34 -12.94 -19.54
CA ILE A 210 -30.34 -12.74 -18.49
C ILE A 210 -29.66 -12.48 -17.15
N VAL A 211 -28.85 -13.42 -16.66
CA VAL A 211 -28.29 -13.34 -15.29
C VAL A 211 -27.32 -12.18 -15.14
N ILE A 212 -26.38 -12.00 -16.08
CA ILE A 212 -25.38 -10.91 -16.03
C ILE A 212 -26.05 -9.52 -16.06
N PRO A 213 -26.97 -9.21 -16.99
CA PRO A 213 -27.70 -7.94 -16.98
C PRO A 213 -28.46 -7.66 -15.68
N MET A 214 -29.11 -8.68 -15.11
CA MET A 214 -29.80 -8.55 -13.82
C MET A 214 -28.83 -8.37 -12.64
N ALA A 215 -27.62 -8.92 -12.76
CA ALA A 215 -26.57 -8.80 -11.77
C ALA A 215 -25.70 -7.55 -11.93
N MET A 216 -25.97 -6.68 -12.92
CA MET A 216 -25.18 -5.47 -13.16
C MET A 216 -24.97 -4.58 -11.93
N PRO A 217 -25.95 -4.35 -11.04
CA PRO A 217 -25.69 -3.59 -9.81
C PRO A 217 -24.66 -4.27 -8.89
N GLY A 218 -24.70 -5.60 -8.79
CA GLY A 218 -23.72 -6.41 -8.06
C GLY A 218 -22.34 -6.40 -8.71
N ILE A 219 -22.29 -6.54 -10.04
CA ILE A 219 -21.05 -6.48 -10.83
C ILE A 219 -20.41 -5.10 -10.73
N ALA A 220 -21.19 -4.02 -10.81
CA ALA A 220 -20.69 -2.65 -10.62
C ALA A 220 -20.07 -2.47 -9.23
N THR A 221 -20.71 -3.02 -8.20
CA THR A 221 -20.18 -3.02 -6.83
C THR A 221 -18.87 -3.80 -6.75
N ALA A 222 -18.81 -5.00 -7.35
CA ALA A 222 -17.59 -5.81 -7.40
C ALA A 222 -16.43 -5.10 -8.11
N ILE A 223 -16.69 -4.47 -9.26
CA ILE A 223 -15.72 -3.67 -10.02
C ILE A 223 -15.18 -2.53 -9.15
N LEU A 224 -16.06 -1.76 -8.50
CA LEU A 224 -15.67 -0.62 -7.67
C LEU A 224 -14.77 -1.05 -6.51
N PHE A 225 -15.13 -2.12 -5.80
CA PHE A 225 -14.31 -2.62 -4.70
C PHE A 225 -12.99 -3.23 -5.18
N ALA A 226 -13.00 -4.06 -6.24
CA ALA A 226 -11.78 -4.66 -6.76
C ALA A 226 -10.80 -3.62 -7.31
N PHE A 227 -11.32 -2.60 -7.98
CA PHE A 227 -10.52 -1.45 -8.43
C PHE A 227 -9.95 -0.68 -7.24
N THR A 228 -10.76 -0.40 -6.22
CA THR A 228 -10.30 0.31 -5.02
C THR A 228 -9.22 -0.48 -4.27
N LEU A 229 -9.36 -1.80 -4.16
CA LEU A 229 -8.38 -2.66 -3.50
C LEU A 229 -7.05 -2.70 -4.28
N SER A 230 -7.10 -2.91 -5.59
CA SER A 230 -5.90 -2.93 -6.44
C SER A 230 -5.19 -1.57 -6.51
N TRP A 231 -5.96 -0.48 -6.59
CA TRP A 231 -5.42 0.87 -6.64
C TRP A 231 -4.64 1.24 -5.38
N ASN A 232 -5.12 0.78 -4.22
CA ASN A 232 -4.51 1.07 -2.92
C ASN A 232 -3.38 0.11 -2.55
N GLU A 233 -3.09 -0.89 -3.39
CA GLU A 233 -2.17 -1.93 -3.01
C GLU A 233 -0.71 -1.47 -3.07
N PHE A 234 -0.06 -1.49 -1.90
CA PHE A 234 1.27 -0.92 -1.70
C PHE A 234 2.38 -1.96 -1.60
N LEU A 235 2.16 -3.04 -0.85
CA LEU A 235 3.22 -3.95 -0.42
C LEU A 235 3.83 -4.65 -1.64
N TYR A 236 3.00 -5.20 -2.52
CA TYR A 236 3.47 -5.88 -3.72
C TYR A 236 4.20 -4.95 -4.68
N SER A 237 3.74 -3.70 -4.84
CA SER A 237 4.44 -2.74 -5.71
C SER A 237 5.80 -2.35 -5.17
N LEU A 238 5.97 -2.25 -3.85
CA LEU A 238 7.25 -1.90 -3.24
C LEU A 238 8.28 -3.02 -3.38
N VAL A 239 7.84 -4.27 -3.35
CA VAL A 239 8.73 -5.44 -3.32
C VAL A 239 9.08 -5.94 -4.72
N PHE A 240 8.14 -5.92 -5.67
CA PHE A 240 8.34 -6.51 -6.99
C PHE A 240 8.96 -5.57 -8.01
N ILE A 241 8.84 -4.26 -7.80
CA ILE A 241 9.27 -3.23 -8.76
C ILE A 241 10.29 -2.29 -8.13
N GLN A 242 11.49 -2.30 -8.69
CA GLN A 242 12.62 -1.44 -8.34
C GLN A 242 12.80 -0.30 -9.36
N ASP A 243 12.57 -0.55 -10.66
CA ASP A 243 12.65 0.46 -11.72
C ASP A 243 11.57 1.53 -11.56
N GLU A 244 12.00 2.80 -11.58
CA GLU A 244 11.13 3.96 -11.45
C GLU A 244 10.10 4.09 -12.58
N LEU A 245 10.43 3.61 -13.79
CA LEU A 245 9.52 3.65 -14.94
C LEU A 245 8.41 2.60 -14.88
N GLN A 246 8.64 1.51 -14.16
CA GLN A 246 7.70 0.40 -14.02
C GLN A 246 6.83 0.55 -12.78
N LYS A 247 7.21 1.42 -11.83
CA LYS A 247 6.47 1.63 -10.57
C LYS A 247 5.06 2.15 -10.80
N ASN A 248 4.16 1.72 -9.92
CA ASN A 248 2.83 2.29 -9.78
C ASN A 248 2.88 3.50 -8.81
N LEU A 249 1.80 4.29 -8.74
CA LEU A 249 1.63 5.45 -7.88
C LEU A 249 2.02 5.21 -6.42
N VAL A 250 1.59 4.08 -5.86
CA VAL A 250 1.78 3.78 -4.44
C VAL A 250 3.23 3.37 -4.17
N GLY A 251 3.83 2.59 -5.07
CA GLY A 251 5.25 2.23 -5.05
C GLY A 251 6.16 3.44 -5.19
N GLY A 252 5.91 4.31 -6.17
CA GLY A 252 6.68 5.55 -6.38
C GLY A 252 6.57 6.53 -5.20
N ARG A 253 5.38 6.63 -4.57
CA ARG A 253 5.21 7.39 -3.33
C ARG A 253 5.97 6.76 -2.16
N GLY A 254 5.86 5.45 -2.00
CA GLY A 254 6.46 4.73 -0.88
C GLY A 254 7.98 4.73 -0.90
N ASP A 255 8.59 4.56 -2.07
CA ASP A 255 10.05 4.64 -2.23
C ASP A 255 10.59 6.02 -1.81
N ARG A 256 9.85 7.10 -2.11
CA ARG A 256 10.26 8.44 -1.69
C ARG A 256 9.98 8.76 -0.22
N THR A 257 8.92 8.19 0.35
CA THR A 257 8.66 8.29 1.80
C THR A 257 9.69 7.46 2.58
N HIS A 258 10.14 6.35 1.99
CA HIS A 258 11.10 5.40 2.54
C HIS A 258 12.48 5.50 1.89
N SER A 259 12.88 6.61 1.29
CA SER A 259 14.27 6.81 0.85
C SER A 259 15.24 6.89 2.05
N GLY A 260 14.71 6.81 3.29
CA GLY A 260 15.43 6.44 4.51
C GLY A 260 15.62 4.91 4.74
N ARG A 261 15.12 4.01 3.88
CA ARG A 261 15.23 2.54 3.98
C ARG A 261 16.43 1.93 3.24
N TYR A 262 17.24 2.71 2.53
CA TYR A 262 18.61 2.27 2.25
C TYR A 262 19.37 1.93 3.56
N LEU A 263 18.90 2.44 4.70
CA LEU A 263 19.36 2.03 6.03
C LEU A 263 18.97 0.58 6.39
N PHE A 264 17.76 0.11 6.03
CA PHE A 264 17.26 -1.22 6.43
C PHE A 264 17.82 -2.35 5.57
N LEU A 265 18.04 -2.12 4.27
CA LEU A 265 18.72 -3.07 3.37
C LEU A 265 20.26 -2.94 3.43
N GLY A 266 20.79 -1.75 3.71
CA GLY A 266 22.22 -1.56 3.96
C GLY A 266 22.71 -2.21 5.27
N LEU A 267 21.82 -2.38 6.25
CA LEU A 267 22.10 -3.13 7.48
C LEU A 267 22.13 -4.65 7.28
N SER A 268 21.42 -5.20 6.28
CA SER A 268 21.50 -6.64 5.97
C SER A 268 22.67 -7.01 5.05
N ASP A 269 23.09 -6.11 4.16
CA ASP A 269 24.17 -6.37 3.19
C ASP A 269 25.54 -5.76 3.55
N GLY A 270 25.68 -5.12 4.71
CA GLY A 270 26.97 -4.56 5.18
C GLY A 270 27.57 -3.51 4.23
N ARG A 271 26.83 -3.03 3.23
CA ARG A 271 27.24 -2.01 2.28
C ARG A 271 26.58 -0.70 2.66
N VAL A 272 27.26 0.06 3.49
CA VAL A 272 26.96 1.47 3.73
C VAL A 272 27.39 2.25 2.48
N SER A 273 26.45 2.57 1.59
CA SER A 273 26.71 3.58 0.56
C SER A 273 26.45 4.97 1.12
N HIS A 274 27.48 5.80 1.09
CA HIS A 274 27.47 7.18 1.55
C HIS A 274 26.36 8.02 0.88
N ARG A 275 25.78 8.90 1.71
CA ARG A 275 24.85 9.98 1.36
C ARG A 275 25.48 10.87 0.27
N LEU A 276 24.89 10.93 -0.91
CA LEU A 276 25.22 11.94 -1.93
C LEU A 276 24.53 13.25 -1.52
N ASP A 277 25.30 14.17 -0.92
CA ASP A 277 24.96 15.59 -0.89
C ASP A 277 25.05 16.16 -2.31
N PRO A 278 24.12 17.03 -2.76
CA PRO A 278 24.12 17.53 -4.13
C PRO A 278 25.26 18.52 -4.46
N ASP A 279 26.09 18.92 -3.50
CA ASP A 279 27.01 20.06 -3.65
C ASP A 279 28.52 19.71 -3.63
N PHE A 280 28.92 18.44 -3.54
CA PHE A 280 30.34 18.08 -3.52
C PHE A 280 30.88 17.63 -4.88
N ASN A 281 31.50 18.57 -5.59
CA ASN A 281 32.26 18.31 -6.81
C ASN A 281 33.62 17.67 -6.46
N SER A 282 33.88 16.50 -7.04
CA SER A 282 35.10 15.67 -6.98
C SER A 282 35.26 14.72 -5.78
N VAL A 283 35.16 13.42 -6.06
CA VAL A 283 35.66 12.34 -5.20
C VAL A 283 36.65 11.51 -6.01
N ARG A 284 37.93 11.54 -5.61
CA ARG A 284 38.95 10.57 -6.02
C ARG A 284 38.78 9.30 -5.19
N ILE A 285 38.58 8.17 -5.87
CA ILE A 285 38.39 6.85 -5.25
C ILE A 285 39.77 6.31 -4.82
N PHE A 286 39.98 6.09 -3.52
CA PHE A 286 41.11 5.30 -3.00
C PHE A 286 40.65 3.86 -2.77
N HIS A 287 41.16 2.93 -3.59
CA HIS A 287 40.90 1.50 -3.48
C HIS A 287 41.85 0.85 -2.45
N GLY A 288 41.33 0.04 -1.51
CA GLY A 288 42.09 -1.06 -0.89
C GLY A 288 42.59 -0.91 0.56
N LEU A 289 41.72 -0.71 1.55
CA LEU A 289 42.16 -0.51 2.96
C LEU A 289 41.62 -1.49 4.02
N PHE A 290 40.81 -2.51 3.69
CA PHE A 290 40.32 -3.47 4.69
C PHE A 290 40.34 -4.92 4.22
N ARG A 291 40.90 -5.81 5.05
CA ARG A 291 40.94 -7.26 4.84
C ARG A 291 40.16 -7.93 5.97
N PHE A 292 39.01 -8.52 5.65
CA PHE A 292 38.19 -9.24 6.62
C PHE A 292 38.59 -10.72 6.65
N ARG A 293 38.78 -11.29 7.84
CA ARG A 293 39.04 -12.73 8.03
C ARG A 293 38.10 -13.25 9.11
N SER A 294 37.21 -14.19 8.76
CA SER A 294 36.37 -14.86 9.75
C SER A 294 37.11 -16.04 10.36
N HIS A 295 36.96 -16.23 11.67
CA HIS A 295 37.42 -17.42 12.38
C HIS A 295 36.24 -18.02 13.14
N ARG A 296 35.99 -19.32 12.93
CA ARG A 296 34.89 -20.05 13.54
C ARG A 296 35.44 -20.92 14.67
N ARG A 297 35.16 -20.55 15.92
CA ARG A 297 35.32 -21.41 17.10
C ARG A 297 34.10 -21.22 18.00
N SER A 298 33.42 -22.33 18.30
CA SER A 298 32.33 -22.48 19.29
C SER A 298 31.45 -21.25 19.55
N ASP A 299 30.29 -21.24 18.89
CA ASP A 299 29.07 -20.45 19.20
C ASP A 299 29.17 -18.92 19.36
N GLN A 300 30.23 -18.30 18.82
CA GLN A 300 30.31 -16.84 18.61
C GLN A 300 30.92 -16.55 17.23
N ILE A 301 30.36 -15.56 16.50
CA ILE A 301 31.01 -14.95 15.31
C ILE A 301 31.75 -13.72 15.82
N GLU A 302 33.08 -13.77 15.83
CA GLU A 302 33.94 -12.65 16.21
C GLU A 302 34.50 -12.01 14.93
N VAL A 303 34.26 -10.70 14.74
CA VAL A 303 34.78 -9.93 13.61
C VAL A 303 35.94 -9.07 14.10
N ILE A 304 37.16 -9.45 13.74
CA ILE A 304 38.39 -8.75 14.13
C ILE A 304 38.76 -7.76 13.03
N VAL A 305 38.81 -6.46 13.36
CA VAL A 305 39.24 -5.40 12.44
C VAL A 305 40.68 -5.02 12.78
N HIS A 306 41.60 -5.22 11.84
CA HIS A 306 42.98 -4.73 11.96
C HIS A 306 43.10 -3.35 11.30
N ALA A 307 43.39 -2.31 12.10
CA ALA A 307 43.77 -1.00 11.60
C ALA A 307 45.28 -0.80 11.77
N HIS A 308 45.95 -0.22 10.77
CA HIS A 308 47.36 0.16 10.86
C HIS A 308 47.49 1.44 11.72
N SER A 309 48.45 1.48 12.64
CA SER A 309 48.59 2.54 13.66
C SER A 309 48.62 3.98 13.14
N GLY A 310 49.03 4.21 11.89
CA GLY A 310 49.10 5.55 11.30
C GLY A 310 47.77 6.16 10.85
N SER A 311 46.68 5.37 10.72
CA SER A 311 45.40 5.87 10.19
C SER A 311 44.42 6.36 11.26
N LEU A 312 44.62 6.00 12.53
CA LEU A 312 43.79 6.46 13.64
C LEU A 312 44.11 7.92 14.03
N GLN A 313 45.36 8.36 13.86
CA GLN A 313 45.80 9.69 14.27
C GLN A 313 45.27 10.79 13.31
N SER A 314 45.16 10.47 12.02
CA SER A 314 44.59 11.38 11.00
C SER A 314 43.07 11.55 11.09
N ALA A 315 42.35 10.54 11.61
CA ALA A 315 40.89 10.61 11.77
C ALA A 315 40.46 11.48 12.97
N VAL A 316 41.33 11.65 13.97
CA VAL A 316 41.07 12.48 15.15
C VAL A 316 41.36 13.97 14.86
N GLU A 317 42.37 14.29 14.05
CA GLU A 317 42.74 15.68 13.73
C GLU A 317 41.78 16.38 12.75
N HIS A 318 41.01 15.63 11.94
CA HIS A 318 40.13 16.19 10.91
C HIS A 318 38.63 16.18 11.24
N GLY A 319 38.24 16.02 12.51
CA GLY A 319 36.88 16.34 12.96
C GLY A 319 35.77 15.52 12.29
N THR A 320 36.04 14.27 11.90
CA THR A 320 34.97 13.36 11.47
C THR A 320 34.19 12.92 12.71
N GLY A 321 32.91 13.29 12.81
CA GLY A 321 32.03 13.00 13.94
C GLY A 321 31.91 11.51 14.26
N LEU A 322 32.84 10.98 15.06
CA LEU A 322 32.81 9.68 15.72
C LEU A 322 32.42 9.85 17.20
N GLU A 323 31.40 10.67 17.47
CA GLU A 323 30.93 10.93 18.84
C GLU A 323 30.24 9.71 19.49
N HIS A 324 29.97 8.64 18.74
CA HIS A 324 29.38 7.40 19.26
C HIS A 324 30.38 6.27 19.62
N LEU A 325 31.69 6.51 19.54
CA LEU A 325 32.71 5.52 19.95
C LEU A 325 33.38 5.83 21.31
N SER A 326 32.89 6.83 22.04
CA SER A 326 33.50 7.32 23.29
C SER A 326 33.27 6.43 24.52
N SER A 327 32.52 5.32 24.40
CA SER A 327 32.22 4.43 25.53
C SER A 327 32.84 3.02 25.36
N CYS A 328 34.15 2.96 25.17
CA CYS A 328 34.91 1.72 25.31
C CYS A 328 36.05 1.95 26.31
N VAL A 329 35.83 1.52 27.56
CA VAL A 329 36.84 1.51 28.63
C VAL A 329 37.94 0.52 28.26
N VAL A 330 39.18 1.00 28.19
CA VAL A 330 40.38 0.17 28.07
C VAL A 330 40.63 -0.45 29.45
N SER A 331 40.33 -1.74 29.64
CA SER A 331 40.80 -2.49 30.81
C SER A 331 42.17 -3.08 30.50
N ASP A 332 43.20 -2.42 31.01
CA ASP A 332 44.60 -2.87 30.99
C ASP A 332 44.78 -3.93 32.08
N ASP A 333 45.20 -5.13 31.70
CA ASP A 333 45.50 -6.19 32.66
C ASP A 333 46.67 -7.04 32.13
N ARG A 334 47.89 -6.50 32.23
CA ARG A 334 49.10 -7.22 32.67
C ARG A 334 50.35 -6.33 32.71
N THR A 335 51.01 -6.45 33.85
CA THR A 335 52.31 -5.91 34.25
C THR A 335 53.49 -6.31 33.35
N HIS A 336 54.41 -5.36 33.16
CA HIS A 336 55.81 -5.47 32.69
C HIS A 336 56.11 -5.52 31.17
N ALA A 337 56.65 -4.39 30.70
CA ALA A 337 57.72 -4.19 29.71
C ALA A 337 57.61 -4.88 28.32
N GLU A 338 56.79 -4.32 27.42
CA GLU A 338 57.00 -4.21 25.95
C GLU A 338 55.83 -3.42 25.33
N PRO A 339 56.00 -2.65 24.22
CA PRO A 339 54.90 -1.91 23.61
C PRO A 339 53.97 -2.83 22.79
N PRO A 340 52.63 -2.74 22.90
CA PRO A 340 51.73 -3.68 22.23
C PRO A 340 51.55 -3.31 20.75
N THR A 341 51.69 -4.30 19.86
CA THR A 341 51.50 -4.17 18.39
C THR A 341 50.08 -4.48 17.92
N SER A 342 49.12 -4.66 18.82
CA SER A 342 47.71 -4.89 18.46
C SER A 342 46.75 -4.51 19.59
N ALA A 343 45.72 -3.71 19.30
CA ALA A 343 44.62 -3.42 20.22
C ALA A 343 43.46 -4.40 19.95
N ARG A 344 42.91 -5.03 21.00
CA ARG A 344 41.70 -5.86 20.95
C ARG A 344 40.53 -5.05 21.52
N ALA A 345 39.47 -4.87 20.72
CA ALA A 345 38.20 -4.33 21.20
C ALA A 345 37.23 -5.49 21.43
N LEU A 346 36.79 -5.69 22.67
CA LEU A 346 35.78 -6.67 23.07
C LEU A 346 34.41 -5.96 23.17
N PHE A 347 33.41 -6.43 22.41
CA PHE A 347 32.04 -5.92 22.50
C PHE A 347 31.30 -6.61 23.65
N CYS A 348 30.78 -5.83 24.61
CA CYS A 348 29.98 -6.32 25.74
C CYS A 348 28.48 -6.29 25.41
N ARG A 349 27.77 -7.37 25.75
CA ARG A 349 26.32 -7.61 25.57
C ARG A 349 25.45 -6.67 26.42
N SER A 350 24.31 -6.21 25.88
CA SER A 350 23.08 -6.07 26.69
C SER A 350 21.80 -6.44 25.93
N GLN A 351 21.19 -7.53 26.41
CA GLN A 351 19.77 -7.92 26.43
C GLN A 351 18.94 -8.05 25.13
N CYS A 352 18.89 -9.27 24.59
CA CYS A 352 17.68 -9.83 23.96
C CYS A 352 17.08 -10.88 24.92
N SER A 353 15.84 -10.64 25.36
CA SER A 353 15.01 -11.62 26.07
C SER A 353 14.55 -12.72 25.11
N VAL A 354 14.82 -13.96 25.50
CA VAL A 354 14.52 -15.21 24.79
C VAL A 354 13.04 -15.60 24.97
N TRP A 355 12.35 -15.97 23.90
CA TRP A 355 11.19 -16.87 23.98
C TRP A 355 11.67 -18.30 23.66
N PRO A 356 11.29 -19.33 24.45
CA PRO A 356 11.74 -20.70 24.22
C PRO A 356 10.94 -21.35 23.08
N ALA A 357 11.65 -22.06 22.21
CA ALA A 357 11.05 -23.04 21.32
C ALA A 357 10.95 -24.38 22.06
N SER A 358 9.76 -24.97 22.05
CA SER A 358 9.52 -26.41 22.10
C SER A 358 8.63 -26.77 20.93
#